data_AF-A0A427U937-F1
#
_entry.id   AF-A0A427U937-F1
#
_cell.length_a   1.000
_cell.length_b   1.000
_cell.length_c   1.000
_cell.angle_alpha   90.00
_cell.angle_beta   90.00
_cell.angle_gamma   90.00
#
_symmetry.space_group_name_H-M   'P 1'
#
loop_
_entity.id
_entity.type
_entity.pdbx_description
1 polymer ?
#
loop_
_entity_poly.entity_id
_entity_poly.type
_entity_poly.pdbx_seq_one_letter_code
_entity_poly.pdbx_strand_id
1 'polypeptide(L)'
;MALKFIFRNDDSAQLHTLEAIMAAMVMIGVLIFAVQATTITPLTSSTANAHIESQLYTLGQDMVMALDHSQYDQDSQLKKEIIGWSGDEYVWNATHYISRTNSSDTISGPVKELLQQTLVAKGIGHNMEFTFRLDSENTLTSPYIYNGDPSDNAVIVSRKVVLSNSDLANPSSFENRTSIPDMDNTTDFYNIVDVKLTMWRM
;
A
#
# COMPACT_ATOMS: atom_id res chain seq x y z
N MET A 1 65.20 73.08 -18.14
CA MET A 1 64.31 72.15 -18.86
C MET A 1 63.63 71.29 -17.80
N ALA A 2 62.38 71.61 -17.42
CA ALA A 2 61.66 70.91 -16.35
C ALA A 2 60.57 70.03 -16.97
N LEU A 3 60.67 68.72 -16.77
CA LEU A 3 59.72 67.74 -17.30
C LEU A 3 58.44 67.76 -16.45
N LYS A 4 57.32 68.10 -17.08
CA LYS A 4 55.99 68.13 -16.48
C LYS A 4 55.41 66.72 -16.49
N PHE A 5 55.35 66.05 -15.34
CA PHE A 5 54.63 64.77 -15.20
C PHE A 5 53.13 65.04 -15.01
N ILE A 6 52.33 64.70 -16.01
CA ILE A 6 50.87 64.72 -15.94
C ILE A 6 50.43 63.32 -15.50
N PHE A 7 49.99 63.16 -14.24
CA PHE A 7 49.29 61.96 -13.82
C PHE A 7 47.90 61.97 -14.48
N ARG A 8 47.71 61.09 -15.46
CA ARG A 8 46.41 60.84 -16.06
C ARG A 8 45.56 60.07 -15.05
N ASN A 9 44.56 60.74 -14.48
CA ASN A 9 43.60 60.10 -13.59
C ASN A 9 42.73 59.16 -14.44
N ASP A 10 42.91 57.85 -14.27
CA ASP A 10 42.24 56.83 -15.08
C ASP A 10 40.96 56.38 -14.37
N ASP A 11 39.94 57.25 -14.37
CA ASP A 11 38.63 56.98 -13.78
C ASP A 11 37.96 55.73 -14.41
N SER A 12 38.36 55.39 -15.64
CA SER A 12 37.98 54.16 -16.36
C SER A 12 38.41 52.88 -15.64
N ALA A 13 39.58 52.86 -15.02
CA ALA A 13 40.08 51.69 -14.29
C ALA A 13 39.27 51.41 -13.00
N GLN A 14 38.77 52.45 -12.34
CA GLN A 14 37.88 52.33 -11.19
C GLN A 14 36.46 51.90 -11.61
N LEU A 15 36.00 52.37 -12.77
CA LEU A 15 34.71 51.96 -13.32
C LEU A 15 34.69 50.46 -13.66
N HIS A 16 35.76 49.94 -14.28
CA HIS A 16 35.87 48.52 -14.63
C HIS A 16 35.98 47.59 -13.41
N THR A 17 36.57 48.06 -12.30
CA THR A 17 36.59 47.27 -11.05
C THR A 17 35.21 47.20 -10.41
N LEU A 18 34.41 48.28 -10.46
CA LEU A 18 33.03 48.28 -10.00
C LEU A 18 32.12 47.42 -10.87
N GLU A 19 32.31 47.47 -12.19
CA GLU A 19 31.61 46.61 -13.16
C GLU A 19 31.90 45.12 -12.92
N ALA A 20 33.16 44.75 -12.68
CA ALA A 20 33.54 43.37 -12.36
C ALA A 20 32.89 42.86 -11.07
N ILE A 21 32.79 43.71 -10.04
CA ILE A 21 32.12 43.37 -8.78
C ILE A 21 30.61 43.18 -8.98
N MET A 22 29.97 44.06 -9.76
CA MET A 22 28.54 43.93 -10.09
C MET A 22 28.27 42.68 -10.92
N ALA A 23 29.11 42.38 -11.92
CA ALA A 23 29.02 41.16 -12.71
C ALA A 23 29.19 39.89 -11.84
N ALA A 24 30.13 39.91 -10.88
CA ALA A 24 30.32 38.83 -9.93
C ALA A 24 29.09 38.64 -9.02
N MET A 25 28.49 39.72 -8.52
CA MET A 25 27.25 39.64 -7.73
C MET A 25 26.08 39.08 -8.55
N VAL A 26 25.92 39.50 -9.80
CA VAL A 26 24.89 38.96 -10.70
C VAL A 26 25.13 37.47 -10.95
N MET A 27 26.37 37.05 -11.22
CA MET A 27 26.71 35.63 -11.39
C MET A 27 26.40 34.81 -10.14
N ILE A 28 26.79 35.29 -8.95
CA ILE A 28 26.49 34.61 -7.69
C ILE A 28 24.97 34.51 -7.49
N GLY A 29 24.22 35.58 -7.78
CA GLY A 29 22.76 35.58 -7.72
C GLY A 29 22.14 34.54 -8.65
N VAL A 30 22.62 34.45 -9.90
CA VAL A 30 22.17 33.44 -10.87
C VAL A 30 22.49 32.02 -10.40
N LEU A 31 23.69 31.79 -9.84
CA LEU A 31 24.09 30.48 -9.32
C LEU A 31 23.22 30.05 -8.13
N ILE A 32 22.96 30.96 -7.18
CA ILE A 32 22.06 30.68 -6.04
C ILE A 32 20.66 30.36 -6.54
N PHE A 33 20.13 31.14 -7.48
CA PHE A 33 18.81 30.90 -8.05
C PHE A 33 18.73 29.55 -8.78
N ALA A 34 19.77 29.17 -9.53
CA ALA A 34 19.85 27.88 -10.21
C ALA A 34 19.90 26.70 -9.23
N VAL A 35 20.66 26.81 -8.14
CA VAL A 35 20.73 25.78 -7.08
C VAL A 35 19.40 25.67 -6.33
N GLN A 36 18.71 26.78 -6.06
CA GLN A 36 17.38 26.73 -5.44
C GLN A 36 16.35 26.13 -6.41
N ALA A 37 16.43 26.43 -7.70
CA ALA A 37 15.53 25.86 -8.70
C ALA A 37 15.62 24.32 -8.77
N THR A 38 16.82 23.73 -8.64
CA THR A 38 16.97 22.26 -8.62
C THR A 38 16.39 21.62 -7.36
N THR A 39 16.34 22.34 -6.24
CA THR A 39 15.66 21.86 -5.01
C THR A 39 14.14 21.97 -5.08
N ILE A 40 13.60 22.80 -5.98
CA ILE A 40 12.15 23.10 -6.10
C ILE A 40 11.45 22.25 -7.16
N THR A 41 12.19 21.62 -8.07
CA THR A 41 11.67 20.47 -8.84
C THR A 41 12.03 19.19 -8.11
N PRO A 42 11.12 18.60 -7.31
CA PRO A 42 11.34 17.26 -6.85
C PRO A 42 11.55 16.34 -8.08
N LEU A 43 12.12 15.16 -7.86
CA LEU A 43 12.18 14.11 -8.87
C LEU A 43 10.75 13.50 -8.98
N THR A 44 9.79 14.32 -9.41
CA THR A 44 8.56 14.67 -8.65
C THR A 44 7.48 13.61 -8.53
N SER A 45 7.26 12.79 -9.54
CA SER A 45 6.08 11.93 -9.55
C SER A 45 6.42 10.49 -9.18
N SER A 46 7.46 9.91 -9.81
CA SER A 46 7.80 8.49 -9.60
C SER A 46 8.38 8.22 -8.21
N THR A 47 9.26 9.08 -7.68
CA THR A 47 9.82 8.88 -6.34
C THR A 47 8.78 9.12 -5.24
N ALA A 48 7.90 10.11 -5.43
CA ALA A 48 6.78 10.35 -4.52
C ALA A 48 5.78 9.18 -4.55
N ASN A 49 5.43 8.66 -5.73
CA ASN A 49 4.56 7.49 -5.86
C ASN A 49 5.18 6.26 -5.22
N ALA A 50 6.45 5.97 -5.47
CA ALA A 50 7.17 4.86 -4.85
C ALA A 50 7.20 4.98 -3.30
N HIS A 51 7.34 6.20 -2.78
CA HIS A 51 7.27 6.43 -1.34
C HIS A 51 5.88 6.14 -0.77
N ILE A 52 4.82 6.58 -1.46
CA ILE A 52 3.44 6.29 -1.05
C ILE A 52 3.11 4.80 -1.15
N GLU A 53 3.56 4.12 -2.21
CA GLU A 53 3.41 2.67 -2.37
C GLU A 53 4.11 1.92 -1.22
N SER A 54 5.31 2.35 -0.84
CA SER A 54 6.03 1.77 0.30
C SER A 54 5.31 2.00 1.64
N GLN A 55 4.73 3.18 1.85
CA GLN A 55 3.91 3.45 3.04
C GLN A 55 2.65 2.59 3.06
N LEU A 56 1.97 2.44 1.91
CA LEU A 56 0.76 1.64 1.78
C LEU A 56 1.07 0.15 1.98
N TYR A 57 2.20 -0.34 1.46
CA TYR A 57 2.68 -1.70 1.70
C TYR A 57 2.89 -1.95 3.20
N THR A 58 3.59 -1.04 3.88
CA THR A 58 3.83 -1.14 5.32
C THR A 58 2.52 -1.15 6.11
N LEU A 59 1.59 -0.25 5.76
CA LEU A 59 0.27 -0.19 6.38
C LEU A 59 -0.51 -1.51 6.22
N GLY A 60 -0.62 -2.03 4.99
CA GLY A 60 -1.34 -3.28 4.76
C GLY A 60 -0.67 -4.47 5.43
N GLN A 61 0.65 -4.51 5.42
CA GLN A 61 1.44 -5.56 6.07
C GLN A 61 1.19 -5.55 7.59
N ASP A 62 1.19 -4.38 8.23
CA ASP A 62 0.87 -4.23 9.65
C ASP A 62 -0.57 -4.66 9.96
N MET A 63 -1.53 -4.33 9.08
CA MET A 63 -2.92 -4.74 9.23
C MET A 63 -3.09 -6.26 9.18
N VAL A 64 -2.55 -6.94 8.16
CA VAL A 64 -2.67 -8.41 8.07
C VAL A 64 -1.89 -9.10 9.17
N MET A 65 -0.77 -8.53 9.64
CA MET A 65 -0.05 -9.04 10.80
C MET A 65 -0.83 -8.86 12.11
N ALA A 66 -1.51 -7.74 12.30
CA ALA A 66 -2.37 -7.53 13.46
C ALA A 66 -3.55 -8.51 13.48
N LEU A 67 -4.17 -8.79 12.33
CA LEU A 67 -5.26 -9.75 12.21
C LEU A 67 -4.80 -11.20 12.38
N ASP A 68 -3.59 -11.53 11.90
CA ASP A 68 -3.03 -12.87 12.06
C ASP A 68 -2.36 -13.07 13.44
N HIS A 69 -2.27 -12.03 14.26
CA HIS A 69 -1.78 -12.18 15.62
C HIS A 69 -2.76 -13.02 16.45
N SER A 70 -2.22 -14.07 17.08
CA SER A 70 -2.94 -14.90 18.04
C SER A 70 -2.25 -14.89 19.40
N GLN A 71 -3.06 -14.98 20.46
CA GLN A 71 -2.58 -15.31 21.80
C GLN A 71 -2.45 -16.84 21.92
N TYR A 72 -1.69 -17.30 22.90
CA TYR A 72 -1.48 -18.74 23.13
C TYR A 72 -2.83 -19.47 23.23
N ASP A 73 -2.98 -20.55 22.47
CA ASP A 73 -4.17 -21.42 22.44
C ASP A 73 -5.46 -20.79 21.86
N GLN A 74 -5.34 -19.70 21.08
CA GLN A 74 -6.47 -19.12 20.35
C GLN A 74 -6.18 -18.95 18.87
N ASP A 75 -7.20 -19.14 18.03
CA ASP A 75 -7.09 -18.81 16.61
C ASP A 75 -6.99 -17.30 16.39
N SER A 76 -6.18 -16.93 15.38
CA SER A 76 -6.06 -15.54 14.92
C SER A 76 -7.39 -15.03 14.39
N GLN A 77 -7.58 -13.72 14.41
CA GLN A 77 -8.80 -13.10 13.87
C GLN A 77 -8.94 -13.41 12.37
N LEU A 78 -7.81 -13.43 11.66
CA LEU A 78 -7.76 -13.79 10.26
C LEU A 78 -8.18 -15.23 10.00
N LYS A 79 -7.72 -16.19 10.81
CA LYS A 79 -8.14 -17.59 10.69
C LYS A 79 -9.63 -17.77 10.99
N LYS A 80 -10.14 -17.14 12.05
CA LYS A 80 -11.57 -17.17 12.40
C LYS A 80 -12.44 -16.61 11.27
N GLU A 81 -11.99 -15.55 10.60
CA GLU A 81 -12.70 -14.98 9.46
C GLU A 81 -12.80 -15.98 8.30
N ILE A 82 -11.69 -16.64 7.95
CA ILE A 82 -11.66 -17.65 6.88
C ILE A 82 -12.58 -18.83 7.21
N ILE A 83 -12.54 -19.32 8.46
CA ILE A 83 -13.41 -20.42 8.91
C ILE A 83 -14.89 -19.99 8.87
N GLY A 84 -15.17 -18.74 9.25
CA GLY A 84 -16.50 -18.14 9.26
C GLY A 84 -17.07 -17.82 7.89
N TRP A 85 -16.24 -17.69 6.86
CA TRP A 85 -16.62 -17.21 5.53
C TRP A 85 -17.57 -18.13 4.75
N SER A 86 -18.62 -17.56 4.16
CA SER A 86 -19.69 -18.29 3.44
C SER A 86 -19.38 -18.68 2.00
N GLY A 87 -18.21 -18.35 1.47
CA GLY A 87 -17.95 -18.46 0.03
C GLY A 87 -18.45 -17.26 -0.78
N ASP A 88 -19.17 -16.33 -0.15
CA ASP A 88 -19.71 -15.15 -0.82
C ASP A 88 -18.69 -14.01 -0.94
N GLU A 89 -18.86 -13.22 -1.99
CA GLU A 89 -18.17 -11.95 -2.17
C GLU A 89 -18.97 -10.82 -1.54
N TYR A 90 -18.32 -9.98 -0.75
CA TYR A 90 -18.93 -8.82 -0.11
C TYR A 90 -18.49 -7.51 -0.76
N VAL A 91 -19.47 -6.71 -1.20
CA VAL A 91 -19.26 -5.45 -1.92
C VAL A 91 -19.48 -4.27 -0.99
N TRP A 92 -18.58 -3.28 -1.05
CA TRP A 92 -18.73 -2.03 -0.32
C TRP A 92 -19.83 -1.15 -0.92
N ASN A 93 -20.85 -0.78 -0.13
CA ASN A 93 -21.97 0.07 -0.56
C ASN A 93 -21.89 1.54 -0.06
N ALA A 94 -20.70 2.02 0.28
CA ALA A 94 -20.43 3.29 0.97
C ALA A 94 -20.77 3.34 2.47
N THR A 95 -21.48 2.34 3.02
CA THR A 95 -21.79 2.28 4.46
C THR A 95 -21.39 0.95 5.09
N HIS A 96 -21.65 -0.16 4.40
CA HIS A 96 -21.44 -1.52 4.85
C HIS A 96 -20.89 -2.39 3.72
N TYR A 97 -20.25 -3.50 4.08
CA TYR A 97 -19.96 -4.59 3.15
C TYR A 97 -21.18 -5.52 3.10
N ILE A 98 -21.75 -5.69 1.91
CA ILE A 98 -22.99 -6.44 1.68
C ILE A 98 -22.68 -7.61 0.75
N SER A 99 -23.20 -8.79 1.05
CA SER A 99 -23.02 -9.96 0.17
C SER A 99 -23.61 -9.69 -1.21
N ARG A 100 -22.89 -10.08 -2.25
CA ARG A 100 -23.32 -9.98 -3.65
C ARG A 100 -24.53 -10.86 -3.95
N THR A 101 -24.68 -11.97 -3.23
CA THR A 101 -25.76 -12.94 -3.44
C THR A 101 -26.98 -12.66 -2.56
N ASN A 102 -26.78 -12.09 -1.36
CA ASN A 102 -27.84 -11.76 -0.42
C ASN A 102 -27.62 -10.40 0.25
N SER A 103 -28.43 -9.42 -0.12
CA SER A 103 -28.29 -8.04 0.38
C SER A 103 -28.57 -7.85 1.88
N SER A 104 -29.14 -8.85 2.54
CA SER A 104 -29.36 -8.84 4.00
C SER A 104 -28.15 -9.37 4.79
N ASP A 105 -27.19 -10.01 4.12
CA ASP A 105 -25.98 -10.51 4.76
C ASP A 105 -24.86 -9.46 4.70
N THR A 106 -24.22 -9.23 5.85
CA THR A 106 -23.19 -8.21 6.03
C THR A 106 -22.03 -8.76 6.83
N ILE A 107 -20.81 -8.38 6.48
CA ILE A 107 -19.63 -8.76 7.26
C ILE A 107 -19.71 -8.13 8.66
N SER A 108 -19.38 -8.94 9.66
CA SER A 108 -19.17 -8.53 11.04
C SER A 108 -17.82 -9.03 11.53
N GLY A 109 -17.25 -8.38 12.55
CA GLY A 109 -16.01 -8.82 13.18
C GLY A 109 -14.79 -7.93 12.93
N PRO A 110 -13.63 -8.35 13.45
CA PRO A 110 -12.44 -7.49 13.53
C PRO A 110 -11.86 -7.10 12.16
N VAL A 111 -11.95 -7.98 11.16
CA VAL A 111 -11.45 -7.70 9.80
C VAL A 111 -12.21 -6.51 9.21
N LYS A 112 -13.54 -6.53 9.29
CA LYS A 112 -14.40 -5.43 8.86
C LYS A 112 -14.07 -4.13 9.60
N GLU A 113 -13.97 -4.19 10.92
CA GLU A 113 -13.67 -3.00 11.74
C GLU A 113 -12.33 -2.38 11.36
N LEU A 114 -11.30 -3.20 11.17
CA LEU A 114 -9.97 -2.73 10.80
C LEU A 114 -9.95 -2.10 9.41
N LEU A 115 -10.62 -2.71 8.42
CA LEU A 115 -10.74 -2.17 7.06
C LEU A 115 -11.50 -0.83 7.05
N GLN A 116 -12.59 -0.73 7.81
CA GLN A 116 -13.37 0.51 7.90
C GLN A 116 -12.59 1.64 8.58
N GLN A 117 -11.99 1.35 9.74
CA GLN A 117 -11.27 2.36 10.53
C GLN A 117 -9.97 2.82 9.87
N THR A 118 -9.35 1.96 9.06
CA THR A 118 -8.02 2.23 8.50
C THR A 118 -8.09 2.63 7.03
N LEU A 119 -8.74 1.83 6.18
CA LEU A 119 -8.72 2.04 4.73
C LEU A 119 -9.87 2.94 4.28
N VAL A 120 -11.10 2.62 4.67
CA VAL A 120 -12.28 3.43 4.30
C VAL A 120 -12.16 4.85 4.86
N ALA A 121 -11.77 4.98 6.14
CA ALA A 121 -11.59 6.29 6.77
C ALA A 121 -10.54 7.19 6.08
N LYS A 122 -9.59 6.60 5.35
CA LYS A 122 -8.54 7.30 4.60
C LYS A 122 -8.84 7.40 3.10
N GLY A 123 -9.97 6.90 2.62
CA GLY A 123 -10.33 6.88 1.20
C GLY A 123 -9.44 5.94 0.36
N ILE A 124 -8.94 4.87 0.96
CA ILE A 124 -8.10 3.86 0.28
C ILE A 124 -9.01 2.76 -0.27
N GLY A 125 -9.00 2.58 -1.59
CA GLY A 125 -9.63 1.46 -2.27
C GLY A 125 -8.95 0.15 -1.88
N HIS A 126 -9.74 -0.92 -1.70
CA HIS A 126 -9.20 -2.18 -1.22
C HIS A 126 -10.03 -3.39 -1.60
N ASN A 127 -9.36 -4.47 -2.00
CA ASN A 127 -9.96 -5.78 -2.22
C ASN A 127 -9.26 -6.80 -1.36
N MET A 128 -10.01 -7.78 -0.86
CA MET A 128 -9.46 -8.92 -0.14
C MET A 128 -9.87 -10.20 -0.86
N GLU A 129 -8.90 -11.06 -1.13
CA GLU A 129 -9.09 -12.30 -1.86
C GLU A 129 -8.44 -13.44 -1.10
N PHE A 130 -9.04 -14.62 -1.18
CA PHE A 130 -8.48 -15.85 -0.64
C PHE A 130 -7.99 -16.71 -1.79
N THR A 131 -6.68 -16.94 -1.85
CA THR A 131 -6.08 -17.90 -2.77
C THR A 131 -5.75 -19.18 -2.00
N PHE A 132 -6.31 -20.31 -2.40
CA PHE A 132 -6.08 -21.61 -1.75
C PHE A 132 -5.79 -22.70 -2.78
N ARG A 133 -5.27 -23.84 -2.33
CA ARG A 133 -4.95 -24.96 -3.21
C ARG A 133 -6.18 -25.82 -3.44
N LEU A 134 -6.41 -26.19 -4.70
CA LEU A 134 -7.38 -27.21 -5.08
C LEU A 134 -6.74 -28.59 -5.10
N ASP A 135 -5.48 -28.65 -5.55
CA ASP A 135 -4.66 -29.86 -5.58
C ASP A 135 -3.17 -29.47 -5.45
N SER A 136 -2.26 -30.41 -5.72
CA SER A 136 -0.81 -30.18 -5.62
C SER A 136 -0.26 -29.12 -6.60
N GLU A 137 -0.95 -28.86 -7.71
CA GLU A 137 -0.48 -27.99 -8.80
C GLU A 137 -1.39 -26.77 -9.03
N ASN A 138 -2.67 -26.85 -8.68
CA ASN A 138 -3.68 -25.84 -8.96
C ASN A 138 -4.06 -25.03 -7.71
N THR A 139 -4.19 -23.72 -7.91
CA THR A 139 -4.73 -22.79 -6.91
C THR A 139 -5.98 -22.10 -7.45
N LEU A 140 -6.96 -21.87 -6.59
CA LEU A 140 -8.14 -21.06 -6.88
C LEU A 140 -8.07 -19.76 -6.08
N THR A 141 -8.48 -18.66 -6.70
CA THR A 141 -8.67 -17.37 -6.02
C THR A 141 -10.16 -17.07 -5.96
N SER A 142 -10.65 -16.83 -4.75
CA SER A 142 -12.04 -16.42 -4.50
C SER A 142 -12.07 -15.02 -3.90
N PRO A 143 -12.88 -14.11 -4.45
CA PRO A 143 -13.02 -12.77 -3.90
C PRO A 143 -13.81 -12.83 -2.60
N TYR A 144 -13.29 -12.18 -1.55
CA TYR A 144 -13.95 -12.06 -0.26
C TYR A 144 -14.51 -10.64 -0.09
N ILE A 145 -13.70 -9.60 -0.32
CA ILE A 145 -14.11 -8.20 -0.27
C ILE A 145 -13.80 -7.51 -1.59
N TYR A 146 -14.79 -6.80 -2.12
CA TYR A 146 -14.68 -6.02 -3.34
C TYR A 146 -15.12 -4.56 -3.12
N ASN A 147 -14.19 -3.62 -3.36
CA ASN A 147 -14.39 -2.18 -3.28
C ASN A 147 -13.90 -1.47 -4.57
N GLY A 148 -14.20 -2.09 -5.72
CA GLY A 148 -13.87 -1.55 -7.04
C GLY A 148 -12.58 -2.09 -7.64
N ASP A 149 -12.18 -1.47 -8.75
CA ASP A 149 -11.04 -1.92 -9.55
C ASP A 149 -9.74 -1.24 -9.09
N PRO A 150 -8.65 -2.01 -8.89
CA PRO A 150 -7.35 -1.44 -8.54
C PRO A 150 -6.79 -0.51 -9.61
N SER A 151 -6.16 0.60 -9.18
CA SER A 151 -5.38 1.48 -10.07
C SER A 151 -4.04 0.86 -10.46
N ASP A 152 -3.36 1.43 -11.46
CA ASP A 152 -2.01 1.01 -11.90
C ASP A 152 -0.97 0.93 -10.76
N ASN A 153 -1.12 1.77 -9.72
CA ASN A 153 -0.22 1.82 -8.56
C ASN A 153 -0.79 1.06 -7.34
N ALA A 154 -1.56 0.00 -7.58
CA ALA A 154 -2.08 -0.84 -6.51
C ALA A 154 -0.97 -1.63 -5.82
N VAL A 155 -1.05 -1.71 -4.50
CA VAL A 155 -0.11 -2.45 -3.66
C VAL A 155 -0.80 -3.70 -3.14
N ILE A 156 -0.13 -4.83 -3.28
CA ILE A 156 -0.62 -6.13 -2.81
C ILE A 156 0.25 -6.58 -1.64
N VAL A 157 -0.40 -6.91 -0.52
CA VAL A 157 0.21 -7.61 0.60
C VAL A 157 -0.46 -8.96 0.75
N SER A 158 0.28 -9.97 1.20
CA SER A 158 -0.31 -11.29 1.41
C SER A 158 0.17 -11.97 2.69
N ARG A 159 -0.71 -12.76 3.29
CA ARG A 159 -0.45 -13.53 4.51
C ARG A 159 -1.03 -14.93 4.35
N LYS A 160 -0.17 -15.93 4.54
CA LYS A 160 -0.58 -17.34 4.52
C LYS A 160 -1.09 -17.76 5.89
N VAL A 161 -2.29 -18.31 5.92
CA VAL A 161 -2.94 -18.89 7.09
C VAL A 161 -3.08 -20.39 6.85
N VAL A 162 -2.60 -21.18 7.81
CA VAL A 162 -2.75 -22.63 7.79
C VAL A 162 -4.08 -22.98 8.46
N LEU A 163 -4.88 -23.80 7.79
CA LEU A 163 -6.09 -24.39 8.34
C LEU A 163 -5.80 -25.83 8.74
N SER A 164 -6.26 -26.22 9.92
CA SER A 164 -6.24 -27.59 10.39
C SER A 164 -7.65 -28.18 10.41
N ASN A 165 -7.75 -29.51 10.30
CA ASN A 165 -8.98 -30.26 10.46
C ASN A 165 -9.60 -30.03 11.85
N SER A 166 -8.77 -29.92 12.88
CA SER A 166 -9.16 -29.57 14.25
C SER A 166 -9.76 -28.17 14.41
N ASP A 167 -9.47 -27.22 13.50
CA ASP A 167 -10.05 -25.87 13.53
C ASP A 167 -11.51 -25.88 12.99
N LEU A 168 -11.88 -26.90 12.22
CA LEU A 168 -13.16 -26.97 11.50
C LEU A 168 -14.18 -27.82 12.27
N ALA A 169 -15.33 -27.24 12.59
CA ALA A 169 -16.43 -27.99 13.22
C ALA A 169 -16.97 -29.11 12.32
N ASN A 170 -16.98 -28.90 10.99
CA ASN A 170 -17.36 -29.90 10.00
C ASN A 170 -16.64 -29.63 8.66
N PRO A 171 -15.56 -30.38 8.35
CA PRO A 171 -14.78 -30.19 7.12
C PRO A 171 -15.59 -30.28 5.83
N SER A 172 -16.53 -31.24 5.72
CA SER A 172 -17.35 -31.40 4.51
C SER A 172 -18.32 -30.25 4.30
N SER A 173 -18.88 -29.70 5.37
CA SER A 173 -19.73 -28.50 5.28
C SER A 173 -18.92 -27.25 4.94
N PHE A 174 -17.68 -27.16 5.41
CA PHE A 174 -16.77 -26.06 5.10
C PHE A 174 -16.39 -26.06 3.61
N GLU A 175 -16.01 -27.22 3.08
CA GLU A 175 -15.69 -27.41 1.66
C GLU A 175 -16.87 -27.05 0.76
N ASN A 176 -18.08 -27.56 1.05
CA ASN A 176 -19.26 -27.28 0.23
C ASN A 176 -19.64 -25.79 0.20
N ARG A 177 -19.33 -25.05 1.27
CA ARG A 177 -19.64 -23.63 1.38
C ARG A 177 -18.56 -22.74 0.75
N THR A 178 -17.30 -23.04 0.99
CA THR A 178 -16.16 -22.19 0.59
C THR A 178 -15.47 -22.65 -0.70
N SER A 179 -15.76 -23.86 -1.16
CA SER A 179 -15.04 -24.57 -2.23
C SER A 179 -13.55 -24.82 -1.93
N ILE A 180 -13.13 -24.71 -0.66
CA ILE A 180 -11.77 -25.03 -0.22
C ILE A 180 -11.73 -26.52 0.15
N PRO A 181 -11.02 -27.38 -0.61
CA PRO A 181 -10.96 -28.81 -0.32
C PRO A 181 -9.93 -29.12 0.78
N ASP A 182 -10.11 -30.29 1.40
CA ASP A 182 -9.07 -30.90 2.23
C ASP A 182 -7.92 -31.39 1.36
N MET A 183 -6.70 -30.93 1.66
CA MET A 183 -5.50 -31.30 0.92
C MET A 183 -4.88 -32.61 1.39
N ASP A 184 -5.18 -33.04 2.62
CA ASP A 184 -4.63 -34.26 3.19
C ASP A 184 -5.61 -34.89 4.19
N ASN A 185 -6.36 -35.87 3.69
CA ASN A 185 -7.32 -36.62 4.51
C ASN A 185 -6.66 -37.58 5.54
N THR A 186 -5.34 -37.65 5.61
CA THR A 186 -4.60 -38.51 6.54
C THR A 186 -4.01 -37.78 7.73
N THR A 187 -3.83 -36.45 7.64
CA THR A 187 -3.23 -35.63 8.70
C THR A 187 -4.20 -34.58 9.22
N ASP A 188 -3.81 -33.86 10.28
CA ASP A 188 -4.60 -32.73 10.79
C ASP A 188 -4.48 -31.48 9.90
N PHE A 189 -3.62 -31.50 8.88
CA PHE A 189 -3.49 -30.38 7.95
C PHE A 189 -4.65 -30.39 6.96
N TYR A 190 -5.37 -29.26 6.85
CA TYR A 190 -6.49 -29.12 5.92
C TYR A 190 -6.07 -28.40 4.63
N ASN A 191 -5.66 -27.13 4.72
CA ASN A 191 -5.22 -26.36 3.55
C ASN A 191 -4.39 -25.13 3.98
N ILE A 192 -3.76 -24.46 3.01
CA ILE A 192 -3.11 -23.16 3.21
C ILE A 192 -3.88 -22.12 2.39
N VAL A 193 -4.43 -21.12 3.08
CA VAL A 193 -5.12 -20.00 2.47
C VAL A 193 -4.20 -18.78 2.47
N ASP A 194 -3.86 -18.28 1.30
CA ASP A 194 -3.13 -17.03 1.10
C ASP A 194 -4.13 -15.88 1.00
N VAL A 195 -4.21 -15.10 2.08
CA VAL A 195 -5.04 -13.90 2.12
C VAL A 195 -4.30 -12.77 1.44
N LYS A 196 -4.83 -12.30 0.31
CA LYS A 196 -4.30 -11.18 -0.45
C LYS A 196 -5.14 -9.95 -0.18
N LEU A 197 -4.49 -8.88 0.29
CA LEU A 197 -5.09 -7.56 0.42
C LEU A 197 -4.45 -6.64 -0.62
N THR A 198 -5.26 -6.26 -1.60
CA THR A 198 -4.91 -5.29 -2.64
C THR A 198 -5.43 -3.94 -2.21
N MET A 199 -4.60 -2.91 -2.22
CA MET A 199 -4.97 -1.56 -1.82
C MET A 199 -4.49 -0.55 -2.86
N TRP A 200 -5.25 0.51 -3.06
CA TRP A 200 -4.89 1.58 -3.98
C TRP A 200 -5.52 2.89 -3.55
N ARG A 201 -5.01 3.97 -4.12
CA ARG A 201 -5.62 5.28 -3.94
C ARG A 201 -6.77 5.43 -4.93
N MET A 202 -7.93 5.84 -4.43
CA MET A 202 -9.04 6.31 -5.26
C MET A 202 -8.73 7.68 -5.87
#